data_AF-X5QYM9-F1
#
_entry.id   AF-X5QYM9-F1
#
_cell.length_a   1.000
_cell.length_b   1.000
_cell.length_c   1.000
_cell.angle_alpha   90.00
_cell.angle_beta   90.00
_cell.angle_gamma   90.00
#
_symmetry.space_group_name_H-M   'P 1'
#
loop_
_entity.id
_entity.type
_entity.pdbx_description
1 polymer ?
#
loop_
_entity_poly.entity_id
_entity_poly.type
_entity_poly.pdbx_seq_one_letter_code
_entity_poly.pdbx_strand_id
1 'polypeptide(L)'
;MLTGTCHCGAAHWTLEGDPGPITACNCTLCRRYGTLWAYDFVDERIRLAGPVQSYTRAGKETPSLEILFCPTCACVLAWRGLRRSDSGRTRIAVNVRLAPPEAVADLPIDHFDGLDTYDDLPRDGRCVRDMWF
;
A
#
# COMPACT_ATOMS: atom_id res chain seq x y z
N MET A 1 -10.02 -8.71 -10.67
CA MET A 1 -9.59 -8.83 -9.27
C MET A 1 -8.08 -8.95 -9.29
N LEU A 2 -7.39 -8.10 -8.53
CA LEU A 2 -5.95 -8.20 -8.32
C LEU A 2 -5.68 -8.94 -7.02
N THR A 3 -4.57 -9.67 -6.98
CA THR A 3 -4.11 -10.38 -5.80
C THR A 3 -2.64 -10.12 -5.61
N GLY A 4 -2.20 -9.95 -4.38
CA GLY A 4 -0.79 -9.95 -4.05
C GLY A 4 -0.49 -10.86 -2.88
N THR A 5 0.68 -11.48 -2.91
CA THR A 5 1.11 -12.48 -1.94
C THR A 5 2.50 -12.15 -1.43
N CYS A 6 2.73 -12.33 -0.14
CA CYS A 6 4.07 -12.18 0.42
C CYS A 6 5.02 -13.26 -0.14
N HIS A 7 6.33 -13.06 0.00
CA HIS A 7 7.33 -13.97 -0.58
C HIS A 7 7.17 -15.44 -0.14
N CYS A 8 6.83 -15.69 1.12
CA CYS A 8 6.66 -17.05 1.63
C CYS A 8 5.27 -17.67 1.34
N GLY A 9 4.35 -16.94 0.72
CA GLY A 9 2.99 -17.44 0.42
C GLY A 9 1.99 -17.39 1.59
N ALA A 10 2.45 -17.15 2.83
CA ALA A 10 1.60 -17.30 4.01
C ALA A 10 0.50 -16.23 4.13
N ALA A 11 0.77 -15.00 3.66
CA ALA A 11 -0.14 -13.86 3.77
C ALA A 11 -0.38 -13.23 2.39
N HIS A 12 -1.60 -12.79 2.15
CA HIS A 12 -2.01 -12.24 0.86
C HIS A 12 -3.11 -11.17 1.02
N TRP A 13 -3.34 -10.44 -0.05
CA TRP A 13 -4.42 -9.48 -0.20
C TRP A 13 -5.16 -9.68 -1.51
N THR A 14 -6.44 -9.31 -1.53
CA THR A 14 -7.26 -9.22 -2.74
C THR A 14 -7.77 -7.80 -2.92
N LEU A 15 -7.85 -7.33 -4.16
CA LEU A 15 -8.48 -6.06 -4.54
C LEU A 15 -9.49 -6.29 -5.67
N GLU A 16 -10.75 -5.92 -5.42
CA GLU A 16 -11.84 -6.01 -6.40
C GLU A 16 -12.02 -4.72 -7.21
N GLY A 17 -12.34 -4.87 -8.50
CA GLY A 17 -12.48 -3.74 -9.43
C GLY A 17 -11.14 -3.11 -9.84
N ASP A 18 -11.23 -1.87 -10.32
CA ASP A 18 -10.09 -1.08 -10.77
C ASP A 18 -9.35 -0.48 -9.56
N PRO A 19 -8.04 -0.75 -9.37
CA PRO A 19 -7.26 -0.13 -8.30
C PRO A 19 -7.07 1.39 -8.48
N GLY A 20 -7.29 1.90 -9.70
CA GLY A 20 -6.93 3.26 -10.06
C GLY A 20 -5.42 3.47 -10.14
N PRO A 21 -4.94 4.73 -10.08
CA PRO A 21 -3.52 5.02 -10.06
C PRO A 21 -2.86 4.55 -8.76
N ILE A 22 -1.58 4.23 -8.87
CA ILE A 22 -0.77 3.65 -7.80
C ILE A 22 0.15 4.73 -7.23
N THR A 23 0.11 4.91 -5.93
CA THR A 23 0.92 5.96 -5.31
C THR A 23 2.34 5.49 -5.00
N ALA A 24 3.32 6.26 -5.48
CA ALA A 24 4.70 6.22 -5.05
C ALA A 24 4.97 7.38 -4.08
N CYS A 25 5.20 7.05 -2.81
CA CYS A 25 5.42 8.03 -1.74
C CYS A 25 6.90 8.05 -1.33
N ASN A 26 7.49 9.24 -1.23
CA ASN A 26 8.90 9.42 -0.83
C ASN A 26 9.11 9.57 0.70
N CYS A 27 8.06 9.46 1.52
CA CYS A 27 8.18 9.69 2.96
C CYS A 27 9.19 8.72 3.60
N THR A 28 9.62 9.03 4.82
CA THR A 28 10.68 8.25 5.49
C THR A 28 10.36 6.77 5.69
N LEU A 29 9.09 6.34 5.65
CA LEU A 29 8.69 4.93 5.66
C LEU A 29 8.60 4.34 4.25
N CYS A 30 7.75 4.92 3.39
CA CYS A 30 7.42 4.39 2.07
C CYS A 30 8.65 4.20 1.19
N ARG A 31 9.58 5.18 1.17
CA ARG A 31 10.82 5.05 0.38
C ARG A 31 11.75 3.95 0.86
N ARG A 32 11.71 3.61 2.16
CA ARG A 32 12.56 2.56 2.75
C ARG A 32 11.97 1.17 2.58
N TYR A 33 10.64 1.06 2.57
CA TYR A 33 9.96 -0.19 2.26
C TYR A 33 9.84 -0.44 0.75
N GLY A 34 10.03 0.59 -0.08
CA GLY A 34 9.92 0.47 -1.53
C GLY A 34 8.49 0.14 -1.99
N THR A 35 7.48 0.51 -1.21
CA THR A 35 6.07 0.14 -1.45
C THR A 35 5.42 1.02 -2.51
N LEU A 36 4.49 0.43 -3.26
CA LEU A 36 3.60 1.13 -4.19
C LEU A 36 2.15 0.85 -3.80
N TRP A 37 1.33 1.88 -3.60
CA TRP A 37 0.05 1.74 -2.89
C TRP A 37 -1.17 1.81 -3.81
N ALA A 38 -2.04 0.81 -3.73
CA ALA A 38 -3.42 0.86 -4.24
C ALA A 38 -4.39 0.99 -3.06
N TYR A 39 -5.32 1.94 -3.13
CA TYR A 39 -6.12 2.36 -1.97
C TYR A 39 -7.57 1.92 -2.06
N ASP A 40 -8.13 1.46 -0.95
CA ASP A 40 -9.57 1.27 -0.79
C ASP A 40 -9.97 1.29 0.70
N PHE A 41 -10.97 0.51 1.07
CA PHE A 41 -11.46 0.34 2.42
C PHE A 41 -11.45 -1.14 2.82
N VAL A 42 -11.22 -1.37 4.11
CA VAL A 42 -11.16 -2.71 4.69
C VAL A 42 -12.52 -3.40 4.55
N ASP A 43 -12.51 -4.68 4.18
CA ASP A 43 -13.67 -5.57 4.02
C ASP A 43 -14.65 -5.18 2.90
N GLU A 44 -14.36 -4.10 2.18
CA GLU A 44 -15.03 -3.71 0.94
C GLU A 44 -14.28 -4.29 -0.27
N ARG A 45 -13.57 -3.47 -1.06
CA ARG A 45 -12.83 -3.99 -2.21
C ARG A 45 -11.49 -4.60 -1.82
N ILE A 46 -10.93 -4.26 -0.65
CA ILE A 46 -9.67 -4.81 -0.17
C ILE A 46 -9.90 -5.75 1.02
N ARG A 47 -9.35 -6.96 0.92
CA ARG A 47 -9.30 -7.94 2.01
C ARG A 47 -7.89 -8.48 2.20
N LEU A 48 -7.52 -8.74 3.45
CA LEU A 48 -6.28 -9.39 3.84
C LEU A 48 -6.58 -10.78 4.38
N ALA A 49 -5.70 -11.74 4.11
CA ALA A 49 -5.80 -13.08 4.66
C ALA A 49 -4.42 -13.66 4.97
N GLY A 50 -4.37 -14.55 5.96
CA GLY A 50 -3.14 -15.10 6.52
C GLY A 50 -2.58 -14.30 7.72
N PRO A 51 -1.45 -14.73 8.28
CA PRO A 51 -0.86 -14.12 9.46
C PRO A 51 -0.22 -12.77 9.12
N VAL A 52 -0.57 -11.75 9.91
CA VAL A 52 -0.08 -10.38 9.75
C VAL A 52 0.37 -9.86 11.12
N GLN A 53 1.52 -9.20 11.15
CA GLN A 53 1.94 -8.34 12.26
C GLN A 53 1.89 -6.87 11.84
N SER A 54 1.84 -5.98 12.83
CA SER A 54 1.78 -4.55 12.57
C SER A 54 2.89 -3.74 13.25
N TYR A 55 3.22 -2.63 12.62
CA TYR A 55 4.14 -1.63 13.12
C TYR A 55 3.49 -0.25 13.05
N THR A 56 3.47 0.44 14.18
CA THR A 56 2.99 1.83 14.27
C THR A 56 4.18 2.74 14.55
N ARG A 57 4.31 3.83 13.79
CA ARG A 57 5.43 4.77 13.95
C ARG A 57 5.46 5.33 15.38
N ALA A 58 6.59 5.16 16.05
CA ALA A 58 6.87 5.74 17.36
C ALA A 58 7.01 7.28 17.28
N GLY A 59 6.71 7.99 18.37
CA GLY A 59 6.94 9.43 18.49
C GLY A 59 5.81 10.33 17.96
N LYS A 60 4.66 9.76 17.58
CA LYS A 60 3.41 10.52 17.43
C LYS A 60 2.51 10.18 18.61
N GLU A 61 2.05 11.20 19.35
CA GLU A 61 1.08 10.99 20.44
C GLU A 61 -0.20 10.31 19.91
N THR A 62 -0.58 10.61 18.67
CA THR A 62 -1.68 9.95 17.97
C THR A 62 -1.27 9.47 16.57
N PRO A 63 -0.88 8.20 16.41
CA PRO A 63 -0.57 7.66 15.10
C PRO A 63 -1.84 7.56 14.23
N SER A 64 -1.71 7.88 12.94
CA SER A 64 -2.83 7.87 11.98
C SER A 64 -3.01 6.52 11.27
N LEU A 65 -1.94 5.73 11.18
CA LEU A 65 -1.93 4.45 10.47
C LEU A 65 -0.91 3.48 11.09
N GLU A 66 -1.09 2.20 10.78
CA GLU A 66 -0.14 1.12 11.02
C GLU A 66 0.29 0.47 9.70
N ILE A 67 1.48 -0.11 9.68
CA ILE A 67 2.00 -0.90 8.57
C ILE A 67 1.80 -2.38 8.88
N LEU A 68 1.24 -3.12 7.94
CA LEU A 68 0.92 -4.54 8.04
C LEU A 68 1.91 -5.35 7.21
N PHE A 69 2.57 -6.32 7.83
CA PHE A 69 3.62 -7.13 7.19
C PHE A 69 3.52 -8.61 7.57
N CYS A 70 4.09 -9.47 6.71
CA CYS A 70 4.15 -10.90 6.97
C CYS A 70 5.18 -11.18 8.08
N PRO A 71 4.82 -11.85 9.17
CA PRO A 71 5.76 -12.15 10.26
C PRO A 71 6.86 -13.15 9.86
N THR A 72 6.69 -13.88 8.76
CA THR A 72 7.64 -14.90 8.29
C THR A 72 8.72 -14.34 7.37
N CYS A 73 8.33 -13.53 6.38
CA CYS A 73 9.26 -13.00 5.37
C CYS A 73 9.41 -11.47 5.40
N ALA A 74 8.75 -10.79 6.32
CA ALA A 74 8.76 -9.33 6.49
C ALA A 74 8.26 -8.51 5.29
N CYS A 75 7.72 -9.13 4.23
CA CYS A 75 7.08 -8.39 3.13
C CYS A 75 5.96 -7.51 3.67
N VAL A 76 5.97 -6.24 3.27
CA VAL A 76 4.92 -5.27 3.62
C VAL A 76 3.71 -5.51 2.72
N LEU A 77 2.58 -5.91 3.32
CA LEU A 77 1.32 -6.16 2.62
C LEU A 77 0.52 -4.88 2.41
N ALA A 78 0.38 -4.07 3.45
CA ALA A 78 -0.54 -2.95 3.46
C ALA A 78 -0.15 -1.89 4.50
N TRP A 79 -0.77 -0.72 4.42
CA TRP A 79 -0.98 0.13 5.59
C TRP A 79 -2.48 0.24 5.87
N ARG A 80 -2.85 0.36 7.15
CA ARG A 80 -4.25 0.52 7.58
C ARG A 80 -4.41 1.76 8.47
N GLY A 81 -5.45 2.54 8.22
CA GLY A 81 -5.80 3.68 9.06
C GLY A 81 -6.24 3.24 10.45
N LEU A 82 -5.80 3.95 11.49
CA LEU A 82 -6.15 3.66 12.89
C LEU A 82 -7.45 4.36 13.33
N ARG A 83 -8.03 5.20 12.47
CA ARG A 83 -9.30 5.88 12.70
C ARG A 83 -10.28 5.55 11.59
N ARG A 84 -11.53 5.36 11.96
CA ARG A 84 -12.65 5.25 11.01
C ARG A 84 -13.02 6.65 10.51
N SER A 85 -13.42 6.74 9.25
CA SER A 85 -14.08 7.92 8.69
C SER A 85 -15.44 8.15 9.35
N ASP A 86 -16.06 9.32 9.10
CA ASP A 86 -17.40 9.65 9.58
C ASP A 86 -18.46 8.64 9.10
N SER A 87 -18.24 8.03 7.93
CA SER A 87 -19.06 6.95 7.38
C SER A 87 -18.80 5.57 8.02
N GLY A 88 -17.95 5.48 9.04
CA GLY A 88 -17.58 4.24 9.73
C GLY A 88 -16.54 3.38 9.00
N ARG A 89 -16.09 3.79 7.81
CA ARG A 89 -15.15 3.02 6.96
C ARG A 89 -13.70 3.21 7.39
N THR A 90 -12.88 2.17 7.28
CA THR A 90 -11.44 2.21 7.58
C THR A 90 -10.64 2.21 6.27
N ARG A 91 -9.83 3.25 6.04
CA ARG A 91 -8.96 3.33 4.85
C ARG A 91 -7.81 2.33 4.94
N ILE A 92 -7.49 1.69 3.82
CA ILE A 92 -6.37 0.75 3.68
C ILE A 92 -5.73 0.96 2.31
N ALA A 93 -4.42 0.69 2.20
CA ALA A 93 -3.79 0.52 0.90
C ALA A 93 -2.88 -0.70 0.89
N VAL A 94 -2.89 -1.44 -0.23
CA VAL A 94 -2.09 -2.64 -0.43
C VAL A 94 -0.86 -2.37 -1.29
N ASN A 95 0.23 -3.06 -0.98
CA ASN A 95 1.48 -2.95 -1.73
C ASN A 95 1.37 -3.76 -3.02
N VAL A 96 1.24 -3.07 -4.15
CA VAL A 96 1.03 -3.72 -5.46
C VAL A 96 2.27 -4.47 -5.96
N ARG A 97 3.45 -4.24 -5.37
CA ARG A 97 4.66 -5.02 -5.70
C ARG A 97 4.56 -6.50 -5.31
N LEU A 98 3.56 -6.89 -4.51
CA LEU A 98 3.29 -8.28 -4.17
C LEU A 98 2.42 -9.00 -5.21
N ALA A 99 1.86 -8.28 -6.18
CA ALA A 99 1.11 -8.87 -7.28
C ALA A 99 2.04 -9.39 -8.39
N PRO A 100 1.57 -10.31 -9.26
CA PRO A 100 2.29 -10.67 -10.47
C PRO A 100 2.63 -9.42 -11.31
N PRO A 101 3.89 -9.21 -11.73
CA PRO A 101 4.34 -8.01 -12.43
C PRO A 101 3.46 -7.64 -13.63
N GLU A 102 3.09 -8.62 -14.45
CA GLU A 102 2.27 -8.45 -15.65
C GLU A 102 0.86 -7.93 -15.36
N ALA A 103 0.33 -8.17 -14.16
CA ALA A 103 -1.00 -7.71 -13.77
C ALA A 103 -1.04 -6.24 -13.36
N VAL A 104 0.12 -5.65 -13.05
CA VAL A 104 0.23 -4.28 -12.50
C VAL A 104 1.13 -3.36 -13.31
N ALA A 105 1.91 -3.89 -14.26
CA ALA A 105 2.97 -3.18 -14.97
C ALA A 105 2.53 -1.87 -15.64
N ASP A 106 1.30 -1.83 -16.17
CA ASP A 106 0.71 -0.68 -16.87
C ASP A 106 -0.05 0.30 -15.98
N LEU A 107 -0.18 0.02 -14.68
CA LEU A 107 -0.91 0.92 -13.80
C LEU A 107 -0.14 2.24 -13.65
N PRO A 108 -0.81 3.40 -13.82
CA PRO A 108 -0.14 4.70 -13.77
C PRO A 108 0.35 4.99 -12.35
N ILE A 109 1.48 5.69 -12.25
CA ILE A 109 2.04 6.16 -10.98
C ILE A 109 1.59 7.60 -10.69
N ASP A 110 1.06 7.81 -9.50
CA ASP A 110 0.91 9.12 -8.89
C ASP A 110 2.01 9.30 -7.84
N HIS A 111 2.81 10.35 -7.96
CA HIS A 111 3.87 10.65 -7.01
C HIS A 111 3.31 11.52 -5.87
N PHE A 112 3.62 11.14 -4.63
CA PHE A 112 3.26 11.91 -3.45
C PHE A 112 4.53 12.28 -2.68
N ASP A 113 4.74 13.58 -2.47
CA ASP A 113 5.83 14.08 -1.64
C ASP A 113 5.41 14.07 -0.17
N GLY A 114 5.57 12.92 0.48
CA GLY A 114 5.35 12.78 1.92
C GLY A 114 6.57 13.14 2.78
N LEU A 115 7.64 13.67 2.18
CA LEU A 115 8.85 14.06 2.90
C LEU A 115 8.87 15.56 3.20
N ASP A 116 8.66 16.39 2.18
CA ASP A 116 8.90 17.83 2.27
C ASP A 116 7.60 18.63 2.24
N THR A 117 6.75 18.46 1.22
CA THR A 117 5.53 19.29 1.05
C THR A 117 4.26 18.67 1.61
N TYR A 118 4.19 17.34 1.69
CA TYR A 118 2.96 16.58 1.98
C TYR A 118 1.85 16.76 0.92
N ASP A 119 2.24 16.90 -0.35
CA ASP A 119 1.34 17.12 -1.49
C ASP A 119 1.55 16.12 -2.63
N ASP A 120 0.54 16.01 -3.51
CA ASP A 120 0.67 15.32 -4.79
C ASP A 120 1.59 16.08 -5.74
N LEU A 121 2.45 15.34 -6.45
CA LEU A 121 3.30 15.88 -7.50
C LEU A 121 2.64 15.71 -8.88
N PRO A 122 2.97 16.58 -9.86
CA PRO A 122 2.49 16.41 -11.23
C PRO A 122 2.83 15.03 -11.80
N ARG A 123 1.90 14.46 -12.58
CA ARG A 123 2.14 13.21 -13.30
C ARG A 123 3.30 13.34 -14.28
N ASP A 124 4.18 12.34 -14.26
CA ASP A 124 5.35 12.26 -15.14
C ASP A 124 5.21 11.18 -16.23
N GLY A 125 4.04 10.54 -16.32
CA GLY A 125 3.74 9.51 -17.32
C GLY A 125 4.28 8.12 -17.00
N ARG A 126 4.92 7.93 -15.83
CA ARG A 126 5.41 6.61 -15.42
C ARG A 126 4.29 5.67 -15.02
N CYS A 127 4.57 4.38 -15.16
CA CYS A 127 3.75 3.29 -14.66
C CYS A 127 4.57 2.38 -13.73
N VAL A 128 3.93 1.40 -13.11
CA VAL A 128 4.56 0.52 -12.11
C VAL A 128 5.86 -0.12 -12.62
N ARG A 129 5.92 -0.50 -13.91
CA ARG A 129 7.13 -1.13 -14.48
C ARG A 129 8.36 -0.24 -14.43
N ASP A 130 8.17 1.08 -14.52
CA ASP A 130 9.25 2.08 -14.52
C ASP A 130 9.83 2.30 -13.11
N MET A 131 9.29 1.59 -12.11
CA MET A 131 9.73 1.64 -10.72
C MET A 131 10.52 0.38 -10.30
N TRP A 132 10.79 -0.56 -11.20
CA TRP A 132 11.58 -1.77 -10.90
C TRP A 132 13.08 -1.64 -11.18
N PHE A 133 13.47 -0.78 -12.12
CA PHE A 133 14.84 -0.59 -12.60
C PHE A 133 15.22 0.89 -12.58
#